data_AF-A0AAV0FFA1-F1
#
_entry.id   AF-A0AAV0FFA1-F1
#
_cell.length_a   1.000
_cell.length_b   1.000
_cell.length_c   1.000
_cell.angle_alpha   90.00
_cell.angle_beta   90.00
_cell.angle_gamma   90.00
#
_symmetry.space_group_name_H-M   'P 1'
#
loop_
_entity.id
_entity.type
_entity.pdbx_description
1 polymer ?
#
loop_
_entity_poly.entity_id
_entity_poly.type
_entity_poly.pdbx_seq_one_letter_code
_entity_poly.pdbx_strand_id
1 'polypeptide(L)'
;MGNRRRRRKPATDLISQLPADAKDLILKFLPIQDAARTALLSTSWKDVWYHHGQLLFGTDFFSFYRSNRCHRGGVGPINTINNVLMLRAGQVNKFEVQIHHWDDPIPEQSDLDRWCLFLSRKGIEELEISITLPGLQYTLPNCILSCRL
;
A
#
# COMPACT_ATOMS: atom_id res chain seq x y z
N MET A 1 33.46 -23.60 -42.14
CA MET A 1 32.09 -23.97 -41.69
C MET A 1 31.67 -23.03 -40.57
N GLY A 2 30.79 -22.06 -40.86
CA GLY A 2 30.39 -21.04 -39.88
C GLY A 2 29.25 -21.54 -38.98
N ASN A 3 29.52 -21.70 -37.70
CA ASN A 3 28.51 -22.04 -36.70
C ASN A 3 27.53 -20.87 -36.53
N ARG A 4 26.36 -20.95 -37.18
CA ARG A 4 25.22 -20.07 -36.91
C ARG A 4 24.69 -20.36 -35.51
N ARG A 5 25.16 -19.59 -34.52
CA ARG A 5 24.52 -19.52 -33.19
C ARG A 5 23.05 -19.13 -33.40
N ARG A 6 22.12 -20.07 -33.20
CA ARG A 6 20.68 -19.78 -33.15
C ARG A 6 20.45 -18.74 -32.06
N ARG A 7 20.15 -17.49 -32.45
CA ARG A 7 19.62 -16.46 -31.54
C ARG A 7 18.33 -17.01 -30.94
N ARG A 8 18.34 -17.39 -29.67
CA ARG A 8 17.11 -17.61 -28.89
C ARG A 8 16.36 -16.29 -28.92
N LYS A 9 15.12 -16.29 -29.43
CA LYS A 9 14.21 -15.15 -29.23
C LYS A 9 14.10 -14.95 -27.72
N PRO A 10 14.21 -13.72 -27.19
CA PRO A 10 13.98 -13.48 -25.77
C PRO A 10 12.60 -14.03 -25.42
N ALA A 11 12.53 -14.81 -24.34
CA ALA A 11 11.25 -15.30 -23.85
C ALA A 11 10.35 -14.09 -23.59
N THR A 12 9.17 -14.10 -24.22
CA THR A 12 8.19 -13.04 -24.06
C THR A 12 7.76 -13.01 -22.60
N ASP A 13 7.90 -11.86 -21.92
CA ASP A 13 7.44 -11.70 -20.55
C ASP A 13 5.91 -11.58 -20.54
N LEU A 14 5.25 -12.74 -20.46
CA LEU A 14 3.79 -12.85 -20.50
C LEU A 14 3.15 -12.17 -19.29
N ILE A 15 3.83 -12.14 -18.13
CA ILE A 15 3.31 -11.54 -16.90
C ILE A 15 3.30 -10.01 -17.04
N SER A 16 4.37 -9.41 -17.57
CA SER A 16 4.37 -7.98 -17.89
C SER A 16 3.44 -7.59 -19.04
N GLN A 17 3.01 -8.53 -19.89
CA GLN A 17 2.06 -8.27 -20.97
C GLN A 17 0.59 -8.37 -20.56
N LEU A 18 0.30 -8.75 -19.31
CA LEU A 18 -1.07 -8.78 -18.83
C LEU A 18 -1.72 -7.39 -18.96
N PRO A 19 -3.02 -7.35 -19.33
CA PRO A 19 -3.84 -6.14 -19.25
C PRO A 19 -3.78 -5.49 -17.87
N ALA A 20 -3.95 -4.16 -17.81
CA ALA A 20 -3.77 -3.38 -16.59
C ALA A 20 -4.76 -3.78 -15.48
N ASP A 21 -5.99 -4.14 -15.84
CA ASP A 21 -7.03 -4.67 -14.97
C ASP A 21 -6.65 -6.02 -14.36
N ALA A 22 -6.08 -6.94 -15.15
CA ALA A 22 -5.58 -8.21 -14.63
C ALA A 22 -4.41 -8.01 -13.65
N LYS A 23 -3.50 -7.07 -13.95
CA LYS A 23 -2.43 -6.69 -13.02
C LYS A 23 -2.98 -6.09 -11.74
N ASP A 24 -3.94 -5.17 -11.84
CA ASP A 24 -4.59 -4.54 -10.68
C ASP A 24 -5.25 -5.59 -9.79
N LEU A 25 -5.97 -6.56 -10.37
CA LEU A 25 -6.54 -7.69 -9.65
C LEU A 25 -5.46 -8.50 -8.93
N ILE A 26 -4.34 -8.81 -9.58
CA ILE A 26 -3.22 -9.50 -8.92
C ILE A 26 -2.72 -8.68 -7.73
N LEU A 27 -2.51 -7.37 -7.88
CA LEU A 27 -2.05 -6.52 -6.78
C LEU A 27 -3.05 -6.48 -5.61
N LYS A 28 -4.37 -6.55 -5.85
CA LYS A 28 -5.40 -6.61 -4.80
C LYS A 28 -5.29 -7.84 -3.90
N PHE A 29 -4.78 -8.95 -4.43
CA PHE A 29 -4.62 -10.20 -3.68
C PHE A 29 -3.24 -10.35 -3.02
N LEU A 30 -2.34 -9.39 -3.22
CA LEU A 30 -1.03 -9.39 -2.59
C LEU A 30 -1.03 -8.56 -1.31
N PRO A 31 -0.30 -8.99 -0.26
CA PRO A 31 0.08 -8.09 0.82
C PRO A 31 0.74 -6.84 0.24
N ILE A 32 0.49 -5.68 0.85
CA ILE A 32 0.88 -4.39 0.29
C ILE A 32 2.40 -4.27 0.04
N GLN A 33 3.24 -4.95 0.83
CA GLN A 33 4.69 -4.99 0.60
C GLN A 33 5.05 -5.79 -0.65
N ASP A 34 4.35 -6.89 -0.92
CA ASP A 34 4.59 -7.73 -2.09
C ASP A 34 4.01 -7.10 -3.35
N ALA A 35 2.89 -6.39 -3.25
CA ALA A 35 2.41 -5.53 -4.32
C ALA A 35 3.44 -4.44 -4.68
N ALA A 36 4.02 -3.77 -3.67
CA ALA A 36 5.09 -2.78 -3.87
C ALA A 36 6.36 -3.39 -4.48
N ARG A 37 6.74 -4.61 -4.10
CA ARG A 37 7.88 -5.34 -4.71
C ARG A 37 7.59 -5.74 -6.16
N THR A 38 6.36 -6.16 -6.44
CA THR A 38 5.91 -6.53 -7.79
C THR A 38 6.01 -5.33 -8.74
N ALA A 39 5.75 -4.12 -8.24
CA ALA A 39 5.95 -2.88 -8.99
C ALA A 39 7.39 -2.68 -9.51
N LEU A 40 8.39 -3.35 -8.93
CA LEU A 40 9.79 -3.27 -9.36
C LEU A 40 10.11 -4.19 -10.55
N LEU A 41 9.23 -5.13 -10.91
CA LEU A 41 9.48 -6.12 -11.95
C LEU A 41 9.47 -5.50 -13.36
N SER A 42 8.63 -4.49 -13.59
CA SER A 42 8.65 -3.70 -14.83
C SER A 42 7.95 -2.35 -14.65
N THR A 43 8.21 -1.41 -15.57
CA THR A 43 7.53 -0.11 -15.59
C THR A 43 6.01 -0.25 -15.67
N SER A 44 5.51 -1.27 -16.40
CA SER A 44 4.07 -1.52 -16.50
C SER A 44 3.46 -1.92 -15.15
N TRP A 45 4.13 -2.73 -14.33
CA TRP A 45 3.68 -3.05 -12.98
C TRP A 45 3.75 -1.83 -12.05
N LYS A 46 4.80 -1.02 -12.20
CA LYS A 46 4.97 0.23 -11.46
C LYS A 46 3.82 1.22 -11.70
N ASP A 47 3.42 1.37 -12.96
CA ASP A 47 2.33 2.27 -13.34
C ASP A 47 1.00 1.82 -12.73
N VAL A 48 0.71 0.51 -12.76
CA VAL A 48 -0.49 -0.06 -12.12
C VAL A 48 -0.45 0.16 -10.61
N TRP A 49 0.69 -0.09 -9.95
CA TRP A 49 0.85 0.13 -8.51
C TRP A 49 0.59 1.59 -8.07
N TYR A 50 1.00 2.58 -8.86
CA TYR A 50 0.75 3.99 -8.52
C TYR A 50 -0.72 4.42 -8.66
N HIS A 51 -1.49 3.70 -9.45
CA HIS A 51 -2.93 3.92 -9.64
C HIS A 51 -3.80 2.93 -8.86
N HIS A 52 -3.17 1.99 -8.16
CA HIS A 52 -3.85 0.98 -7.37
C HIS A 52 -4.60 1.64 -6.19
N GLY A 53 -5.91 1.45 -6.18
CA GLY A 53 -6.81 2.16 -5.28
C GLY A 53 -6.98 1.55 -3.88
N GLN A 54 -6.49 0.32 -3.66
CA GLN A 54 -6.65 -0.38 -2.38
C GLN A 54 -5.36 -0.35 -1.57
N LEU A 55 -5.45 0.14 -0.33
CA LEU A 55 -4.33 0.21 0.61
C LEU A 55 -4.70 -0.49 1.90
N LEU A 56 -4.25 -1.73 2.02
CA LEU A 56 -4.57 -2.59 3.16
C LEU A 56 -3.33 -2.78 4.03
N PHE A 57 -3.33 -2.13 5.18
CA PHE A 57 -2.32 -2.22 6.22
C PHE A 57 -2.88 -3.00 7.41
N GLY A 58 -3.21 -4.27 7.15
CA GLY A 58 -3.81 -5.16 8.14
C GLY A 58 -2.81 -5.80 9.10
N THR A 59 -3.27 -6.80 9.85
CA THR A 59 -2.45 -7.56 10.82
C THR A 59 -1.16 -8.13 10.19
N ASP A 60 -1.23 -8.64 8.96
CA ASP A 60 -0.07 -9.18 8.24
C ASP A 60 0.98 -8.10 7.93
N PHE A 61 0.54 -6.87 7.67
CA PHE A 61 1.44 -5.75 7.44
C PHE A 61 2.30 -5.49 8.68
N PHE A 62 1.70 -5.37 9.86
CA PHE A 62 2.44 -5.15 11.09
C PHE A 62 3.24 -6.37 11.55
N SER A 63 2.71 -7.59 11.34
CA SER A 63 3.42 -8.85 11.58
C SER A 63 4.75 -8.93 10.83
N PHE A 64 4.78 -8.45 9.57
CA PHE A 64 6.01 -8.35 8.78
C PHE A 64 7.07 -7.47 9.46
N TYR A 65 6.69 -6.30 9.98
CA TYR A 65 7.63 -5.41 10.66
C TYR A 65 8.10 -5.95 12.01
N ARG A 66 7.22 -6.61 12.78
CA ARG A 66 7.58 -7.26 14.05
C ARG A 66 8.61 -8.38 13.83
N SER A 67 8.45 -9.15 12.75
CA SER A 67 9.32 -10.29 12.43
C SER A 67 10.69 -9.84 11.88
N ASN A 68 10.77 -8.66 11.28
CA ASN A 68 12.01 -8.15 10.68
C ASN A 68 12.86 -7.36 11.68
N ARG A 69 13.97 -7.96 12.13
CA ARG A 69 14.90 -7.35 13.11
C ARG A 69 15.52 -6.02 12.64
N CYS A 70 15.57 -5.76 11.33
CA CYS A 70 16.06 -4.50 10.75
C CYS A 70 15.11 -3.31 10.93
N HIS A 71 13.85 -3.54 11.32
CA HIS A 71 12.86 -2.49 11.56
C HIS A 71 12.58 -2.24 13.04
N ARG A 72 13.51 -2.64 13.94
CA ARG A 72 13.44 -2.33 15.37
C ARG A 72 13.54 -0.81 15.57
N GLY A 73 12.37 -0.20 15.73
CA GLY A 73 12.17 1.24 15.89
C GLY A 73 10.79 1.54 15.33
N GLY A 74 9.78 1.63 16.20
CA GLY A 74 8.35 1.62 15.87
C GLY A 74 7.88 2.61 14.79
N VAL A 75 8.70 3.56 14.36
CA VAL A 75 8.36 4.52 13.30
C VAL A 75 8.33 3.89 11.89
N GLY A 76 8.92 2.69 11.70
CA GLY A 76 9.04 2.03 10.38
C GLY A 76 7.72 1.81 9.62
N PRO A 77 6.71 1.16 10.24
CA PRO A 77 5.39 0.93 9.62
C PRO A 77 4.65 2.24 9.30
N ILE A 78 4.61 3.17 10.25
CA ILE A 78 3.92 4.47 10.10
C ILE A 78 4.54 5.30 8.97
N ASN A 79 5.87 5.38 8.91
CA ASN A 79 6.57 6.04 7.81
C ASN A 79 6.31 5.36 6.46
N THR A 80 6.15 4.05 6.46
CA THR A 80 5.82 3.31 5.23
C THR A 80 4.41 3.64 4.77
N ILE A 81 3.42 3.69 5.66
CA ILE A 81 2.05 4.14 5.34
C ILE A 81 2.11 5.55 4.73
N ASN A 82 2.79 6.48 5.40
CA ASN A 82 2.97 7.85 4.94
C ASN A 82 3.60 7.91 3.54
N ASN A 83 4.67 7.15 3.29
CA ASN A 83 5.34 7.11 1.98
C ASN A 83 4.45 6.51 0.90
N VAL A 84 3.73 5.42 1.21
CA VAL A 84 2.82 4.76 0.28
C VAL A 84 1.72 5.73 -0.15
N LEU A 85 1.11 6.45 0.78
CA LEU A 85 0.11 7.49 0.49
C LEU A 85 0.69 8.58 -0.43
N MET A 86 1.85 9.13 -0.11
CA MET A 86 2.49 10.19 -0.90
C MET A 86 2.83 9.77 -2.34
N LEU A 87 3.02 8.46 -2.59
CA LEU A 87 3.33 7.91 -3.91
C LEU A 87 2.09 7.67 -4.78
N ARG A 88 0.87 7.85 -4.27
CA ARG A 88 -0.36 7.55 -5.03
C ARG A 88 -0.68 8.64 -6.05
N ALA A 89 -0.60 8.26 -7.33
CA ALA A 89 -1.03 9.08 -8.45
C ALA A 89 -2.56 8.99 -8.62
N GLY A 90 -3.11 7.77 -8.55
CA GLY A 90 -4.55 7.50 -8.74
C GLY A 90 -5.44 7.90 -7.55
N GLN A 91 -6.72 7.55 -7.69
CA GLN A 91 -7.70 7.55 -6.60
C GLN A 91 -7.37 6.44 -5.60
N VAL A 92 -7.75 6.64 -4.35
CA VAL A 92 -7.65 5.62 -3.29
C VAL A 92 -9.06 5.36 -2.82
N ASN A 93 -9.67 4.27 -3.29
CA ASN A 93 -11.07 3.94 -3.00
C ASN A 93 -11.22 3.11 -1.72
N LYS A 94 -10.20 2.34 -1.32
CA LYS A 94 -10.20 1.58 -0.08
C LYS A 94 -8.92 1.81 0.72
N PHE A 95 -9.06 2.16 1.98
CA PHE A 95 -7.95 2.27 2.93
C PHE A 95 -8.31 1.55 4.23
N GLU A 96 -7.40 0.70 4.68
CA GLU A 96 -7.55 -0.07 5.91
C GLU A 96 -6.24 -0.02 6.71
N VAL A 97 -6.33 0.29 8.00
CA VAL A 97 -5.23 0.16 8.98
C VAL A 97 -5.75 -0.57 10.21
N GLN A 98 -5.08 -1.66 10.60
CA GLN A 98 -5.42 -2.45 11.78
C GLN A 98 -4.24 -2.56 12.73
N ILE A 99 -4.32 -1.89 13.88
CA ILE A 99 -3.29 -1.82 14.92
C ILE A 99 -3.88 -2.40 16.20
N HIS A 100 -3.50 -3.63 16.51
CA HIS A 100 -4.10 -4.42 17.59
C HIS A 100 -3.09 -5.05 18.53
N HIS A 101 -1.84 -5.21 18.11
CA HIS A 101 -0.81 -5.82 18.93
C HIS A 101 -0.08 -4.75 19.76
N TRP A 102 0.30 -5.09 21.00
CA TRP A 102 0.95 -4.16 21.93
C TRP A 102 2.35 -3.70 21.48
N ASP A 103 3.03 -4.51 20.65
CA ASP A 103 4.27 -4.13 19.95
C ASP A 103 4.06 -3.33 18.66
N ASP A 104 2.82 -3.20 18.17
CA ASP A 104 2.56 -2.39 16.98
C ASP A 104 2.75 -0.91 17.32
N PRO A 105 3.22 -0.09 16.38
CA PRO A 105 3.44 1.31 16.68
C PRO A 105 2.12 2.05 16.85
N ILE A 106 2.11 2.93 17.85
CA ILE A 106 1.00 3.82 18.14
C ILE A 106 1.15 5.06 17.25
N PRO A 107 0.22 5.33 16.31
CA PRO A 107 0.27 6.54 15.51
C PRO A 107 -0.06 7.76 16.38
N GLU A 108 0.48 8.92 16.03
CA GLU A 108 0.05 10.18 16.63
C GLU A 108 -1.27 10.67 16.00
N GLN A 109 -1.97 11.60 16.66
CA GLN A 109 -3.14 12.26 16.05
C GLN A 109 -2.77 12.93 14.71
N SER A 110 -1.55 13.46 14.60
CA SER A 110 -1.02 14.10 13.40
C SER A 110 -0.90 13.13 12.20
N ASP A 111 -0.60 11.85 12.45
CA ASP A 111 -0.58 10.81 11.42
C ASP A 111 -1.99 10.57 10.89
N LEU A 112 -2.98 10.43 11.79
CA LEU A 112 -4.37 10.24 11.40
C LEU A 112 -4.90 11.44 10.62
N ASP A 113 -4.67 12.66 11.11
CA ASP A 113 -5.07 13.89 10.42
C ASP A 113 -4.51 13.93 8.99
N ARG A 114 -3.23 13.55 8.82
CA ARG A 114 -2.57 13.50 7.53
C ARG A 114 -3.16 12.44 6.60
N TRP A 115 -3.38 11.22 7.10
CA TRP A 115 -3.99 10.14 6.31
C TRP A 115 -5.39 10.53 5.85
N CYS A 116 -6.22 11.00 6.78
CA CYS A 116 -7.60 11.39 6.53
C CYS A 116 -7.68 12.57 5.54
N LEU A 117 -6.83 13.59 5.70
CA LEU A 117 -6.76 14.73 4.78
C LEU A 117 -6.33 14.31 3.37
N PHE A 118 -5.40 13.36 3.25
CA PHE A 118 -4.98 12.84 1.96
C PHE A 118 -6.12 12.05 1.29
N LEU A 119 -6.72 11.11 2.01
CA LEU A 119 -7.75 10.20 1.51
C LEU A 119 -9.03 10.95 1.11
N SER A 120 -9.47 11.94 1.89
CA SER A 120 -10.62 12.80 1.55
C SER A 120 -10.45 13.52 0.20
N ARG A 121 -9.22 13.81 -0.22
CA ARG A 121 -8.92 14.44 -1.52
C ARG A 121 -8.77 13.44 -2.67
N LYS A 122 -8.75 12.13 -2.36
CA LYS A 122 -8.45 11.05 -3.31
C LYS A 122 -9.65 10.16 -3.65
N GLY A 123 -10.85 10.56 -3.24
CA GLY A 123 -12.09 9.84 -3.57
C GLY A 123 -12.24 8.53 -2.81
N ILE A 124 -11.93 8.55 -1.51
CA ILE A 124 -12.11 7.39 -0.62
C ILE A 124 -13.59 6.97 -0.55
N GLU A 125 -13.85 5.67 -0.72
CA GLU A 125 -15.19 5.07 -0.66
C GLU A 125 -15.32 4.18 0.59
N GLU A 126 -14.27 3.44 0.91
CA GLU A 126 -14.17 2.57 2.09
C GLU A 126 -12.99 2.98 2.96
N LEU A 127 -13.26 3.40 4.20
CA LEU A 127 -12.25 3.77 5.17
C LEU A 127 -12.42 2.96 6.46
N GLU A 128 -11.39 2.21 6.82
CA GLU A 128 -11.31 1.48 8.09
C GLU A 128 -10.02 1.84 8.83
N ILE A 129 -10.16 2.41 10.03
CA ILE A 129 -9.05 2.67 10.94
C ILE A 129 -9.40 2.01 12.28
N SER A 130 -8.76 0.89 12.56
CA SER A 130 -9.03 0.06 13.73
C SER A 130 -7.80 0.05 14.63
N ILE A 131 -7.83 0.85 15.70
CA ILE A 131 -6.74 0.94 16.68
C ILE A 131 -7.30 0.54 18.03
N THR A 132 -6.93 -0.64 18.51
CA THR A 132 -7.55 -1.27 19.70
C THR A 132 -6.51 -1.53 20.77
N LEU A 133 -5.91 -0.46 21.29
CA LEU A 133 -4.97 -0.52 22.41
C LEU A 133 -5.53 0.25 23.63
N PRO A 134 -5.38 -0.26 24.86
CA PRO A 134 -5.93 0.37 26.04
C PRO A 134 -5.45 1.82 26.24
N GLY A 135 -6.38 2.72 26.53
CA GLY A 135 -6.08 4.11 26.89
C GLY A 135 -5.85 5.06 25.72
N LEU A 136 -5.91 4.59 24.47
CA LEU A 136 -5.83 5.46 23.30
C LEU A 136 -7.16 6.12 22.99
N GLN A 137 -7.12 7.41 22.68
CA GLN A 137 -8.25 8.18 22.20
C GLN A 137 -7.79 9.05 21.03
N TYR A 138 -8.53 8.99 19.93
CA TYR A 138 -8.27 9.78 18.74
C TYR A 138 -9.51 10.58 18.38
N THR A 139 -9.29 11.79 17.86
CA THR A 139 -10.36 12.60 17.28
C THR A 139 -10.48 12.25 15.82
N LEU A 140 -11.70 11.97 15.35
CA LEU A 140 -11.93 11.75 13.92
C LEU A 140 -11.72 13.06 13.15
N PRO A 141 -10.84 13.10 12.13
CA PRO A 141 -10.61 14.33 11.39
C PRO A 141 -11.83 14.74 10.56
N ASN A 142 -12.28 15.99 10.71
CA ASN A 142 -13.48 16.51 10.05
C ASN A 142 -13.42 16.47 8.51
N CYS A 143 -12.23 16.37 7.92
CA CYS A 143 -12.04 16.31 6.47
C CYS A 143 -12.70 15.07 5.83
N ILE A 144 -12.87 13.97 6.57
CA ILE A 144 -13.57 12.78 6.08
C ILE A 144 -15.08 13.01 6.00
N LEU A 145 -15.61 13.82 6.92
CA LEU A 145 -17.05 14.11 7.01
C LEU A 145 -17.47 15.29 6.12
N SER A 146 -16.49 15.97 5.52
CA SER A 146 -16.73 17.15 4.69
C SER A 146 -17.01 16.74 3.25
N CYS A 147 -18.28 16.52 2.91
CA CYS A 147 -18.69 16.32 1.52
C CYS A 147 -18.47 17.62 0.72
N ARG A 148 -17.79 17.53 -0.42
CA ARG A 148 -17.87 18.58 -1.45
C ARG A 148 -19.08 18.26 -2.32
N LEU A 149 -20.17 19.01 -2.10
CA LEU A 149 -21.35 19.06 -2.98
C LEU A 149 -20.97 19.63 -4.34
#